data_AF-A0A9R1W479-F1
#
_entry.id   AF-A0A9R1W479-F1
#
_cell.length_a   1.000
_cell.length_b   1.000
_cell.length_c   1.000
_cell.angle_alpha   90.00
_cell.angle_beta   90.00
_cell.angle_gamma   90.00
#
_symmetry.space_group_name_H-M   'P 1'
#
loop_
_entity.id
_entity.type
_entity.pdbx_description
1 polymer ?
#
loop_
_entity_poly.entity_id
_entity_poly.type
_entity_poly.pdbx_seq_one_letter_code
_entity_poly.pdbx_strand_id
1 'polypeptide(L)'
;MFTIEQFSNLIGSVYYSDGESAKDLAMQLIENRYAKYVEWSASMMEDEARRKLRVAELLAKKTKLWLCTKYVPPTTNSKAISDNFIGKVVEVVSGDYIVLVDDSLPFGSPAAERRDNLSSI
;
A
#
# COMPACT_ATOMS: atom_id res chain seq x y z
N MET A 1 -13.09 -4.05 16.28
CA MET A 1 -12.34 -4.01 17.56
C MET A 1 -10.92 -3.58 17.25
N PHE A 2 -10.36 -2.65 18.03
CA PHE A 2 -8.98 -2.19 17.88
C PHE A 2 -8.22 -2.44 19.19
N THR A 3 -6.96 -2.83 19.09
CA THR A 3 -6.04 -3.03 20.21
C THR A 3 -4.82 -2.13 20.03
N ILE A 4 -4.26 -1.64 21.13
CA ILE A 4 -3.06 -0.79 21.13
C ILE A 4 -1.88 -1.66 21.56
N GLU A 5 -0.83 -1.63 20.78
CA GLU A 5 0.39 -2.40 20.97
C GLU A 5 1.43 -1.60 21.79
N GLN A 6 2.46 -2.27 22.32
CA GLN A 6 3.44 -1.68 23.23
C GLN A 6 4.17 -0.45 22.65
N PHE A 7 4.31 -0.37 21.32
CA PHE A 7 4.91 0.76 20.62
C PHE A 7 3.89 1.81 20.17
N SER A 8 2.70 1.85 20.80
CA SER A 8 1.60 2.77 20.46
C SER A 8 1.06 2.61 19.03
N ASN A 9 1.28 1.44 18.41
CA ASN A 9 0.65 1.10 17.15
C ASN A 9 -0.80 0.66 17.40
N LEU A 10 -1.74 1.16 16.60
CA LEU A 10 -3.14 0.72 16.63
C LEU A 10 -3.32 -0.45 15.66
N ILE A 11 -3.80 -1.59 16.17
CA ILE A 11 -4.08 -2.79 15.38
C ILE A 11 -5.60 -3.01 15.35
N GLY A 12 -6.16 -3.27 14.17
CA GLY A 12 -7.55 -3.70 14.07
C GLY A 12 -7.96 -4.02 12.64
N SER A 13 -9.24 -4.35 12.48
CA SER A 13 -9.82 -4.71 11.18
C SER A 13 -10.39 -3.47 10.48
N VAL A 14 -10.10 -3.34 9.19
CA VAL A 14 -10.61 -2.25 8.35
C VAL A 14 -11.60 -2.84 7.34
N TYR A 15 -12.83 -2.31 7.38
CA TYR A 15 -13.89 -2.65 6.44
C TYR A 15 -14.21 -1.43 5.59
N TYR A 16 -14.41 -1.65 4.29
CA TYR A 16 -14.87 -0.60 3.39
C TYR A 16 -16.05 -1.09 2.57
N SER A 17 -16.97 -0.17 2.25
CA SER A 17 -18.11 -0.43 1.39
C SER A 17 -17.71 -0.22 -0.06
N ASP A 18 -17.66 -1.30 -0.83
CA ASP A 18 -17.49 -1.27 -2.28
C ASP A 18 -18.79 -1.78 -2.91
N GLY A 19 -19.76 -0.88 -3.05
CA GLY A 19 -21.13 -1.20 -3.41
C GLY A 19 -21.96 -1.72 -2.23
N GLU A 20 -22.74 -2.78 -2.45
CA GLU A 20 -23.69 -3.32 -1.47
C GLU A 20 -23.07 -4.21 -0.36
N SER A 21 -21.78 -4.54 -0.44
CA SER A 21 -21.12 -5.43 0.52
C SER A 21 -19.95 -4.77 1.25
N ALA A 22 -19.92 -4.95 2.57
CA ALA A 22 -18.76 -4.58 3.39
C ALA A 22 -17.64 -5.59 3.10
N LYS A 23 -16.54 -5.10 2.53
CA LYS A 23 -15.37 -5.93 2.24
C LYS A 23 -14.30 -5.73 3.29
N ASP A 24 -13.69 -6.84 3.70
CA ASP A 24 -12.54 -6.83 4.61
C ASP A 24 -11.26 -6.52 3.81
N LEU A 25 -10.58 -5.44 4.17
CA LEU A 25 -9.35 -5.01 3.51
C LEU A 25 -8.22 -6.02 3.71
N ALA A 26 -8.07 -6.58 4.91
CA ALA A 26 -7.00 -7.53 5.21
C ALA A 26 -7.18 -8.82 4.40
N MET A 27 -8.43 -9.27 4.24
CA MET A 27 -8.73 -10.44 3.42
C MET A 27 -8.29 -10.24 1.97
N GLN A 28 -8.68 -9.13 1.35
CA GLN A 28 -8.32 -8.86 -0.05
C GLN A 28 -6.82 -8.69 -0.26
N LEU A 29 -6.11 -8.07 0.67
CA LEU A 29 -4.66 -7.93 0.58
C LEU A 29 -3.96 -9.29 0.64
N ILE A 30 -4.47 -10.24 1.44
CA ILE A 30 -3.92 -11.60 1.52
C ILE A 30 -4.27 -12.43 0.28
N GLU A 31 -5.52 -12.36 -0.18
CA GLU A 31 -5.99 -13.04 -1.40
C GLU A 31 -5.20 -12.60 -2.63
N ASN A 32 -4.96 -11.30 -2.76
CA ASN A 32 -4.16 -10.71 -3.85
C ASN A 32 -2.65 -10.73 -3.60
N ARG A 33 -2.18 -11.32 -2.48
CA ARG A 33 -0.76 -11.45 -2.11
C ARG A 33 0.01 -10.12 -1.96
N TYR A 34 -0.68 -9.03 -1.63
CA TYR A 34 -0.07 -7.76 -1.20
C TYR A 34 0.33 -7.76 0.28
N ALA A 35 -0.24 -8.67 1.08
CA ALA A 35 0.10 -8.84 2.49
C ALA A 35 0.41 -10.31 2.81
N LYS A 36 1.14 -10.52 3.91
CA LYS A 36 1.46 -11.84 4.47
C LYS A 36 0.75 -11.99 5.81
N TYR A 37 0.25 -13.20 6.10
CA TYR A 37 -0.21 -13.54 7.44
C TYR A 37 0.98 -13.59 8.41
N VAL A 38 0.89 -12.81 9.49
CA VAL A 38 1.88 -12.82 10.57
C VAL A 38 1.20 -13.36 11.83
N GLU A 39 1.75 -14.44 12.36
CA GLU A 39 1.13 -15.18 13.48
C GLU A 39 1.01 -14.33 14.75
N TRP A 40 2.01 -13.48 15.01
CA TRP A 40 2.02 -12.61 16.18
C TRP A 40 0.95 -11.50 16.13
N SER A 41 0.68 -10.88 14.97
CA SER A 41 -0.39 -9.89 14.87
C SER A 41 -1.77 -10.56 14.85
N ALA A 42 -1.87 -11.76 14.30
CA ALA A 42 -3.11 -12.52 14.25
C ALA A 42 -3.52 -13.15 15.59
N SER A 43 -2.59 -13.28 16.57
CA SER A 43 -2.94 -13.72 17.93
C SER A 43 -3.71 -12.65 18.72
N MET A 44 -3.63 -11.39 18.28
CA MET A 44 -4.36 -10.25 18.85
C MET A 44 -5.77 -10.08 18.25
N MET A 45 -6.17 -10.96 17.31
CA MET A 45 -7.48 -10.97 16.65
C MET A 45 -8.34 -12.13 17.17
N GLU A 46 -9.64 -12.06 16.90
CA GLU A 46 -10.57 -13.16 17.18
C GLU A 46 -10.18 -14.44 16.43
N ASP A 47 -10.38 -15.58 17.09
CA ASP A 47 -10.01 -16.91 16.59
C ASP A 47 -10.59 -17.22 15.21
N GLU A 48 -11.80 -16.75 14.92
CA GLU A 48 -12.48 -16.97 13.63
C GLU A 48 -11.80 -16.17 12.51
N ALA A 49 -11.48 -14.89 12.75
CA ALA A 49 -10.77 -14.05 11.79
C ALA A 49 -9.37 -14.61 11.49
N ARG A 50 -8.67 -15.09 12.52
CA ARG A 50 -7.36 -15.74 12.40
C ARG A 50 -7.40 -16.97 11.48
N ARG A 51 -8.41 -17.84 11.64
CA ARG A 51 -8.56 -19.04 10.80
C ARG A 51 -8.86 -18.67 9.36
N LYS A 52 -9.74 -17.69 9.11
CA LYS A 52 -10.09 -17.23 7.76
C LYS A 52 -8.87 -16.70 7.01
N LEU A 53 -8.08 -15.82 7.64
CA LEU A 53 -6.87 -15.25 7.03
C LEU A 53 -5.81 -16.33 6.73
N ARG A 54 -5.64 -17.32 7.62
CA ARG A 54 -4.70 -18.43 7.42
C ARG A 54 -5.11 -19.33 6.24
N VAL A 55 -6.42 -19.60 6.10
CA VAL A 55 -6.94 -20.37 4.95
C VAL A 55 -6.78 -19.59 3.65
N ALA A 56 -7.12 -18.30 3.65
CA ALA A 56 -6.94 -17.42 2.49
C ALA A 56 -5.48 -17.34 2.05
N GLU A 57 -4.53 -17.24 2.99
CA GLU A 57 -3.10 -17.24 2.66
C GLU A 57 -2.65 -18.57 2.02
N LEU A 58 -3.15 -19.71 2.51
CA LEU A 58 -2.84 -21.03 1.94
C LEU A 58 -3.44 -21.21 0.54
N LEU A 59 -4.63 -20.69 0.30
CA LEU A 59 -5.26 -20.67 -1.02
C LEU A 59 -4.48 -19.78 -1.99
N ALA A 60 -4.14 -18.56 -1.57
CA ALA A 60 -3.34 -17.60 -2.34
C ALA A 60 -1.89 -18.07 -2.58
N LYS A 61 -1.35 -18.96 -1.73
CA LYS A 61 -0.08 -19.67 -1.94
C LYS A 61 -0.18 -20.69 -3.07
N LYS A 62 -1.31 -21.37 -3.22
CA LYS A 62 -1.53 -22.40 -4.25
C LYS A 62 -1.79 -21.78 -5.64
N THR A 63 -2.42 -20.61 -5.71
CA THR A 63 -2.84 -19.98 -6.98
C THR A 63 -1.77 -19.11 -7.69
N LYS A 64 -0.59 -18.90 -7.07
CA LYS A 64 0.63 -18.22 -7.62
C LYS A 64 0.49 -16.73 -7.98
N LEU A 65 1.24 -15.84 -7.30
CA LEU A 65 2.17 -14.80 -7.82
C LEU A 65 2.61 -13.80 -6.70
N TRP A 66 3.90 -13.44 -6.69
CA TRP A 66 4.40 -12.07 -6.46
C TRP A 66 4.80 -11.49 -5.08
N LEU A 67 4.97 -12.23 -3.98
CA LEU A 67 5.75 -11.64 -2.86
C LEU A 67 7.27 -11.56 -3.18
N CYS A 68 7.68 -12.12 -4.32
CA CYS A 68 9.01 -12.00 -4.89
C CYS A 68 8.92 -11.33 -6.27
N THR A 69 8.59 -10.03 -6.31
CA THR A 69 9.16 -9.21 -7.37
C THR A 69 10.67 -9.33 -7.29
N LYS A 70 11.29 -9.78 -8.38
CA LYS A 70 12.69 -9.46 -8.62
C LYS A 70 12.70 -7.93 -8.73
N TYR A 71 12.94 -7.23 -7.62
CA TYR A 71 13.13 -5.79 -7.65
C TYR A 71 14.29 -5.53 -8.62
N VAL A 72 13.95 -5.03 -9.80
CA VAL A 72 14.93 -4.55 -10.77
C VAL A 72 14.97 -3.05 -10.57
N PRO A 73 16.09 -2.49 -10.08
CA PRO A 73 16.19 -1.06 -9.89
C PRO A 73 15.94 -0.35 -11.23
N PRO A 74 15.10 0.70 -11.24
CA PRO A 74 14.88 1.50 -12.43
C PRO A 74 16.19 2.08 -12.94
N THR A 75 16.50 1.89 -14.22
CA THR A 75 17.65 2.54 -14.84
C THR A 75 17.43 4.05 -14.82
N THR A 76 18.32 4.76 -14.12
CA THR A 76 18.31 6.21 -13.92
C THR A 76 18.62 6.94 -15.21
N ASN A 77 17.65 7.01 -16.13
CA ASN A 77 17.73 7.86 -17.30
C ASN A 77 16.78 9.03 -17.07
N SER A 78 17.33 10.12 -16.53
CA SER A 78 16.69 11.42 -16.45
C SER A 78 16.37 11.91 -17.86
N LYS A 79 15.14 11.64 -18.33
CA LYS A 79 14.60 12.31 -19.52
C LYS A 79 14.20 13.73 -19.13
N ALA A 80 14.50 14.67 -20.02
CA ALA A 80 13.99 16.03 -19.93
C ALA A 80 12.46 16.00 -19.81
N ILE A 81 11.96 16.71 -18.81
CA ILE A 81 10.58 16.68 -18.32
C ILE A 81 9.69 17.41 -19.34
N SER A 82 8.61 16.77 -19.78
CA SER A 82 7.56 17.43 -20.58
C SER A 82 6.74 18.36 -19.71
N ASP A 83 6.29 19.51 -20.26
CA ASP A 83 5.51 20.55 -19.56
C ASP A 83 4.24 20.04 -18.85
N ASN A 84 3.72 18.88 -19.24
CA ASN A 84 2.60 18.22 -18.56
C ASN A 84 3.05 16.85 -18.03
N PHE A 85 2.73 16.56 -16.77
CA PHE A 85 2.95 15.26 -16.15
C PHE A 85 1.73 14.84 -15.34
N ILE A 86 1.58 13.52 -15.15
CA ILE A 86 0.55 12.93 -14.29
C ILE A 86 1.30 12.25 -13.15
N GLY A 87 0.89 12.53 -11.92
CA GLY A 87 1.52 11.96 -10.74
C GLY A 87 0.57 11.89 -9.57
N LYS A 88 0.94 11.08 -8.59
CA LYS A 88 0.19 10.88 -7.36
C LYS A 88 0.79 11.74 -6.24
N VAL A 89 -0.05 12.50 -5.54
CA VAL A 89 0.37 13.24 -4.34
C VAL A 89 0.69 12.24 -3.23
N VAL A 90 1.90 12.33 -2.69
CA VAL A 90 2.37 11.49 -1.58
C VAL A 90 2.47 12.26 -0.26
N GLU A 91 2.72 13.56 -0.32
CA GLU A 91 2.82 14.43 0.85
C GLU A 91 2.36 15.85 0.50
N VAL A 92 1.70 16.50 1.46
CA VAL A 92 1.36 17.92 1.41
C VAL A 92 2.10 18.59 2.56
N VAL A 93 3.12 19.40 2.25
CA VAL A 93 3.96 20.03 3.28
C VAL A 93 3.35 21.37 3.71
N SER A 94 2.77 22.10 2.77
CA SER A 94 2.08 23.37 2.98
C SER A 94 0.93 23.50 1.97
N GLY A 95 0.02 24.46 2.17
CA GLY A 95 -1.12 24.68 1.25
C GLY A 95 -0.71 24.93 -0.20
N ASP A 96 0.55 25.32 -0.41
CA ASP A 96 1.18 25.67 -1.68
C ASP A 96 2.37 24.76 -2.06
N TYR A 97 2.79 23.86 -1.16
CA TYR A 97 3.94 22.96 -1.36
C TYR A 97 3.50 21.51 -1.27
N ILE A 98 3.62 20.78 -2.39
CA ILE A 98 3.23 19.38 -2.50
C ILE A 98 4.38 18.52 -3.02
N VAL A 99 4.39 17.26 -2.59
CA VAL A 99 5.29 16.22 -3.08
C VAL A 99 4.50 15.23 -3.89
N LEU A 100 4.95 14.99 -5.12
CA LEU A 100 4.31 14.13 -6.11
C LEU A 100 5.25 12.98 -6.48
N VAL A 101 4.66 11.85 -6.85
CA VAL A 101 5.37 10.75 -7.50
C VAL A 101 4.87 10.65 -8.94
N ASP A 102 5.76 10.79 -9.90
CA ASP A 102 5.43 10.67 -11.33
C ASP A 102 5.06 9.22 -11.67
N ASP A 103 3.87 9.02 -12.25
CA ASP A 103 3.35 7.69 -12.61
C ASP A 103 4.09 7.07 -13.80
N SER A 104 4.84 7.87 -14.57
CA SER A 104 5.64 7.39 -15.70
C SER A 104 6.95 6.71 -15.29
N LEU A 105 7.35 6.85 -14.02
CA LEU A 105 8.56 6.26 -13.46
C LEU A 105 8.22 5.09 -12.54
N PRO A 106 9.07 4.06 -12.45
CA PRO A 106 8.74 2.90 -11.64
C PRO A 106 8.70 3.24 -10.15
N PHE A 107 7.77 2.61 -9.44
CA PHE A 107 7.58 2.78 -8.00
C PHE A 107 8.88 2.53 -7.21
N GLY A 108 9.25 3.49 -6.35
CA GLY A 108 10.47 3.43 -5.55
C GLY A 108 11.72 4.02 -6.21
N SER A 109 11.62 4.58 -7.42
CA SER A 109 12.70 5.37 -8.01
C SER A 109 12.84 6.72 -7.28
N PRO A 110 14.02 7.09 -6.75
CA PRO A 110 14.23 8.43 -6.17
C PRO A 110 13.98 9.56 -7.18
N ALA A 111 14.09 9.25 -8.48
CA ALA A 111 13.82 10.19 -9.56
C ALA A 111 12.32 10.42 -9.83
N ALA A 112 11.44 9.62 -9.21
CA ALA A 112 10.00 9.76 -9.35
C ALA A 112 9.42 10.81 -8.39
N GLU A 113 10.10 11.12 -7.28
CA GLU A 113 9.68 12.16 -6.34
C GLU A 113 9.91 13.56 -6.94
N ARG A 114 8.89 14.39 -6.91
CA ARG A 114 8.91 15.80 -7.30
C ARG A 114 8.33 16.66 -6.19
N ARG A 115 8.88 17.86 -6.04
CA ARG A 115 8.48 18.84 -5.05
C ARG A 115 8.09 20.10 -5.78
N ASP A 116 6.79 20.39 -5.79
CA ASP A 116 6.22 21.43 -6.61
C ASP A 116 5.56 22.49 -5.74
N ASN A 117 5.79 23.74 -6.13
CA ASN A 117 5.14 24.92 -5.57
C ASN A 117 4.03 25.39 -6.50
N LEU A 118 2.87 25.68 -5.94
CA LEU A 118 1.77 26.30 -6.68
C LEU A 118 2.12 27.77 -6.94
N SER A 119 2.42 28.11 -8.19
CA SER A 119 3.03 29.40 -8.59
C SER A 119 2.06 30.60 -8.62
N SER A 120 0.84 30.48 -8.09
CA SER A 120 -0.18 31.52 -8.20
C SER A 120 -1.11 31.63 -6.98
N ILE A 121 -0.57 31.41 -5.77
CA ILE A 121 -1.29 31.62 -4.50
C ILE A 121 -0.79 32.87 -3.76
#